data_AF-F5Y8L2-F1
#
_entry.id   AF-F5Y8L2-F1
#
_cell.length_a   1.000
_cell.length_b   1.000
_cell.length_c   1.000
_cell.angle_alpha   90.00
_cell.angle_beta   90.00
_cell.angle_gamma   90.00
#
_symmetry.space_group_name_H-M   'P 1'
#
loop_
_entity.id
_entity.type
_entity.pdbx_description
1 polymer ?
#
loop_
_entity_poly.entity_id
_entity_poly.type
_entity_poly.pdbx_seq_one_letter_code
_entity_poly.pdbx_strand_id
1 'polypeptide(L)'
;MPLLQVRNFPEDLYRLIGMAAEKEHRTIAQQTIVLLEKSLGQEESNQERRRKILERCAARIIPDEVKAIDVTKWIREDRER
;
A
#
# COMPACT_ATOMS: atom_id res chain seq x y z
N MET A 1 -4.23 -12.47 15.55
CA MET A 1 -2.97 -12.72 14.82
C MET A 1 -2.04 -13.50 15.72
N PRO A 2 -1.26 -14.46 15.20
CA PRO A 2 -0.28 -15.18 16.01
C PRO A 2 0.80 -14.22 16.53
N LEU A 3 1.19 -14.39 17.79
CA LEU A 3 2.27 -13.62 18.40
C LEU A 3 3.60 -14.33 18.10
N LEU A 4 4.51 -13.65 17.41
CA LEU A 4 5.89 -14.12 17.22
C LEU A 4 6.79 -13.54 18.30
N GLN A 5 7.41 -14.40 19.11
CA GLN A 5 8.42 -13.99 20.10
C GLN A 5 9.76 -14.61 19.72
N VAL A 6 10.80 -13.77 19.64
CA VAL A 6 12.18 -14.21 19.41
C VAL A 6 12.93 -14.11 20.72
N ARG A 7 13.48 -15.24 21.20
CA ARG A 7 14.27 -15.29 22.44
C ARG A 7 15.73 -14.93 22.17
N ASN A 8 16.40 -14.37 23.18
CA ASN A 8 17.82 -13.99 23.10
C ASN A 8 18.13 -13.11 21.88
N PHE A 9 17.24 -12.16 21.59
CA PHE A 9 17.40 -11.30 20.43
C PHE A 9 18.60 -10.35 20.65
N PRO A 10 19.58 -10.29 19.71
CA PRO A 10 20.74 -9.44 19.88
C PRO A 10 20.37 -7.96 20.02
N GLU A 11 20.89 -7.32 21.05
CA GLU A 11 20.61 -5.91 21.37
C GLU A 11 20.99 -4.97 20.21
N ASP A 12 22.11 -5.25 19.53
CA ASP A 12 22.56 -4.44 18.41
C ASP A 12 21.58 -4.49 17.22
N LEU A 13 20.97 -5.65 16.95
CA LEU A 13 19.93 -5.78 15.94
C LEU A 13 18.66 -5.04 16.36
N TYR A 14 18.29 -5.08 17.64
CA TYR A 14 17.13 -4.34 18.15
C TYR A 14 17.30 -2.84 17.93
N ARG A 15 18.48 -2.29 18.24
CA ARG A 15 18.78 -0.87 17.99
C ARG A 15 18.74 -0.53 16.50
N LEU A 16 19.33 -1.36 15.63
CA LEU A 16 19.32 -1.15 14.18
C LEU A 16 17.89 -1.12 13.61
N ILE A 17 17.03 -2.04 14.06
CA ILE A 17 15.61 -2.05 13.67
C ILE A 17 14.91 -0.79 14.20
N GLY A 18 15.21 -0.38 15.44
CA GLY A 18 14.70 0.86 16.04
C GLY A 18 15.02 2.10 15.19
N MET A 19 16.29 2.27 14.82
CA MET A 19 16.74 3.37 13.96
C MET A 19 16.06 3.34 12.58
N ALA A 20 15.91 2.16 11.98
CA ALA A 20 15.20 2.01 10.71
C ALA A 20 13.71 2.34 10.83
N ALA A 21 13.08 1.96 11.94
CA ALA A 21 11.68 2.25 12.22
C ALA A 21 11.43 3.76 12.38
N GLU A 22 12.30 4.45 13.11
CA GLU A 22 12.23 5.90 13.30
C GLU A 22 12.36 6.65 11.96
N LYS A 23 13.33 6.26 11.13
CA LYS A 23 13.54 6.83 9.79
C LYS A 23 12.31 6.69 8.88
N GLU A 24 11.61 5.57 8.98
CA GLU A 24 10.41 5.28 8.17
C GLU A 24 9.10 5.71 8.85
N HIS A 25 9.17 6.39 10.00
CA HIS A 25 8.03 6.79 10.83
C HIS A 25 7.08 5.62 11.17
N ARG A 26 7.66 4.47 11.53
CA ARG A 26 6.95 3.22 11.87
C ARG A 26 7.26 2.78 13.29
N THR A 27 6.43 1.91 13.85
CA THR A 27 6.77 1.21 15.09
C THR A 27 7.81 0.11 14.81
N ILE A 28 8.59 -0.28 15.83
CA ILE A 28 9.56 -1.39 15.73
C ILE A 28 8.88 -2.68 15.25
N ALA A 29 7.66 -2.97 15.73
CA ALA A 29 6.91 -4.14 15.32
C ALA A 29 6.57 -4.09 13.82
N GLN A 30 6.09 -2.95 13.31
CA GLN A 30 5.79 -2.77 11.90
C GLN A 30 7.05 -2.87 11.03
N GLN A 31 8.15 -2.25 11.45
CA GLN A 31 9.41 -2.32 10.71
C GLN A 31 9.97 -3.74 10.68
N THR A 32 9.86 -4.49 11.79
CA THR A 32 10.25 -5.89 11.85
C THR A 32 9.47 -6.73 10.85
N ILE A 33 8.14 -6.56 10.77
CA ILE A 33 7.30 -7.27 9.80
C ILE A 33 7.76 -6.97 8.38
N VAL A 34 7.97 -5.69 8.06
CA VAL A 34 8.41 -5.27 6.73
C VAL A 34 9.74 -5.92 6.36
N LEU A 35 10.73 -5.86 7.27
CA LEU A 35 12.04 -6.49 7.04
C LEU A 35 11.96 -8.00 6.83
N LEU A 36 11.05 -8.67 7.56
CA LEU A 36 10.78 -10.10 7.36
C LEU A 36 10.08 -10.38 6.02
N GLU A 37 9.12 -9.54 5.61
CA GLU A 37 8.50 -9.65 4.28
C GLU A 37 9.54 -9.48 3.17
N LYS A 38 10.46 -8.52 3.29
CA LYS A 38 11.56 -8.36 2.31
C LYS A 38 12.46 -9.59 2.26
N SER A 39 12.89 -10.08 3.42
CA SER A 39 13.85 -11.19 3.49
C SER A 39 13.26 -12.51 3.01
N LEU A 40 11.94 -12.69 3.16
CA LEU A 40 11.20 -13.83 2.64
C LEU A 40 10.78 -13.67 1.17
N GLY A 41 11.19 -12.59 0.49
CA GLY A 41 10.80 -12.31 -0.89
C GLY A 41 9.30 -12.05 -1.06
N GLN A 42 8.60 -11.72 0.01
CA GLN A 42 7.18 -11.35 0.03
C GLN A 42 6.98 -9.85 -0.15
N GLU A 43 8.03 -9.09 -0.47
CA GLU A 43 7.86 -7.74 -0.99
C GLU A 43 6.96 -7.81 -2.24
N GLU A 44 5.70 -7.43 -2.08
CA GLU A 44 4.95 -6.96 -3.24
C GLU A 44 5.73 -5.76 -3.78
N SER A 45 6.40 -5.98 -4.91
CA SER A 45 6.96 -4.91 -5.70
C SER A 45 5.90 -3.80 -5.81
N ASN A 46 6.33 -2.54 -5.71
CA ASN A 46 5.45 -1.40 -5.96
C ASN A 46 4.69 -1.55 -7.29
N GLN A 47 5.30 -2.24 -8.26
CA GLN A 47 4.67 -2.62 -9.53
C GLN A 47 3.55 -3.64 -9.35
N GLU A 48 3.76 -4.71 -8.58
CA GLU A 48 2.76 -5.73 -8.26
C GLU A 48 1.57 -5.12 -7.51
N ARG A 49 1.86 -4.29 -6.51
CA ARG A 49 0.84 -3.59 -5.70
C ARG A 49 0.01 -2.65 -6.58
N ARG A 50 0.67 -1.87 -7.44
CA ARG A 50 0.01 -0.96 -8.39
C ARG A 50 -0.81 -1.74 -9.41
N ARG A 51 -0.31 -2.87 -9.91
CA ARG A 51 -1.02 -3.75 -10.85
C ARG A 51 -2.33 -4.24 -10.24
N LYS A 52 -2.31 -4.78 -9.01
CA LYS A 52 -3.52 -5.23 -8.30
C LYS A 52 -4.56 -4.11 -8.11
N ILE A 53 -4.11 -2.89 -7.82
CA ILE A 53 -5.02 -1.73 -7.69
C ILE A 53 -5.65 -1.39 -9.04
N LEU A 54 -4.86 -1.34 -10.11
CA LEU A 54 -5.38 -1.06 -11.46
C LEU A 54 -6.35 -2.14 -11.93
N GLU A 55 -6.05 -3.41 -11.69
CA GLU A 55 -6.95 -4.53 -11.98
C GLU A 55 -8.28 -4.40 -11.23
N ARG A 56 -8.25 -4.04 -9.94
CA ARG A 56 -9.47 -3.77 -9.17
C ARG A 56 -10.28 -2.60 -9.71
N CYS A 57 -9.61 -1.52 -10.15
CA CYS A 57 -10.26 -0.38 -10.77
C CYS A 57 -10.89 -0.74 -12.12
N ALA A 58 -10.22 -1.59 -12.91
CA ALA A 58 -10.71 -2.04 -14.20
C ALA A 58 -11.89 -3.02 -14.08
N ALA A 59 -11.84 -3.92 -13.09
CA ALA A 59 -12.88 -4.92 -12.83
C ALA A 59 -14.14 -4.35 -12.16
N ARG A 60 -14.15 -3.06 -11.80
CA ARG A 60 -15.31 -2.44 -11.16
C ARG A 60 -16.49 -2.39 -12.13
N ILE A 61 -17.66 -2.81 -11.66
CA ILE A 61 -18.90 -2.68 -12.44
C ILE A 61 -19.35 -1.22 -12.34
N ILE A 62 -19.27 -0.50 -13.45
CA ILE A 62 -19.79 0.85 -13.58
C ILE A 62 -21.18 0.76 -14.22
N PRO A 63 -22.23 1.32 -13.61
CA PRO A 63 -23.56 1.36 -14.21
C PRO A 63 -23.52 2.01 -15.61
N ASP A 64 -24.24 1.44 -16.56
CA ASP A 64 -24.22 1.92 -17.95
C ASP A 64 -24.79 3.34 -18.09
N GLU A 65 -25.70 3.73 -17.19
CA GLU A 65 -26.20 5.12 -17.06
C GLU A 65 -25.06 6.13 -16.85
N VAL A 66 -24.06 5.77 -16.04
CA VAL A 66 -22.91 6.64 -15.76
C VAL A 66 -21.94 6.66 -16.93
N LYS A 67 -21.79 5.55 -17.67
CA LYS A 67 -20.95 5.51 -18.88
C LYS A 67 -21.56 6.31 -20.03
N ALA A 68 -22.88 6.43 -20.07
CA ALA A 68 -23.62 7.18 -21.08
C ALA A 68 -23.59 8.71 -20.85
N ILE A 69 -23.09 9.18 -19.70
CA ILE A 69 -22.96 10.61 -19.42
C ILE A 69 -21.89 11.21 -20.34
N ASP A 70 -22.29 12.20 -21.14
CA ASP A 70 -21.34 13.02 -21.89
C ASP A 70 -20.70 14.06 -20.96
N VAL A 71 -19.58 13.65 -20.37
CA VAL A 71 -18.78 14.50 -19.48
C VAL A 71 -18.30 15.78 -20.18
N THR A 72 -18.07 15.74 -21.50
CA THR A 72 -17.63 16.94 -22.24
C THR A 72 -18.73 17.98 -22.36
N LYS A 73 -19.99 17.55 -22.43
CA LYS A 73 -21.14 18.46 -22.39
C LYS A 73 -21.25 19.14 -21.03
N TRP A 74 -21.07 18.40 -19.93
CA TRP A 74 -21.15 18.96 -18.57
C TRP A 74 -20.04 19.96 -18.28
N ILE A 75 -18.81 19.70 -18.73
CA ILE A 75 -17.68 20.63 -18.57
C ILE A 75 -17.92 21.93 -19.37
N ARG A 76 -18.56 21.84 -20.54
CA ARG A 76 -18.91 23.03 -21.36
C ARG A 76 -20.02 23.85 -20.70
N GLU A 77 -21.07 23.21 -20.20
CA GLU A 77 -22.16 23.88 -19.48
C GLU A 77 -21.68 24.63 -18.23
N ASP A 78 -20.70 24.09 -17.50
CA ASP A 78 -20.12 24.75 -16.32
C ASP A 78 -19.24 25.96 -16.67
N ARG A 79 -18.63 25.96 -17.87
CA ARG A 79 -17.74 27.04 -18.34
C ARG A 79 -18.48 28.22 -18.98
N GLU A 80 -19.73 28.01 -19.40
CA GLU A 80 -20.59 29.04 -20.01
C GLU A 80 -21.53 29.72 -18.99
N ARG A 81 -21.43 29.34 -17.71
CA ARG A 81 -22.08 30.02 -16.57
C ARG A 81 -21.19 31.10 -15.97
#